data_AF-J9E2J5-F1
#
_entry.id   AF-J9E2J5-F1
#
_cell.length_a   1.000
_cell.length_b   1.000
_cell.length_c   1.000
_cell.angle_alpha   90.00
_cell.angle_beta   90.00
_cell.angle_gamma   90.00
#
_symmetry.space_group_name_H-M   'P 1'
#
loop_
_entity.id
_entity.type
_entity.pdbx_description
1 polymer ?
#
loop_
_entity_poly.entity_id
_entity_poly.type
_entity_poly.pdbx_seq_one_letter_code
_entity_poly.pdbx_strand_id
1 'polypeptide(L)'
;VSISEFAALNSEISLPPAVDNDSPPLSVIRYHILSGNVNNAFKLSSKRINSKLHVDLIVNGQLDREYRSQYELLIEALDGGNPP
;
A
#
# COMPACT_ATOMS: atom_id res chain seq x y z
N VAL A 1 8.02 -7.31 -4.54
CA VAL A 1 8.31 -6.04 -5.24
C VAL A 1 9.74 -5.66 -4.93
N SER A 2 10.51 -5.19 -5.91
CA SER A 2 11.90 -4.73 -5.69
C SER A 2 11.95 -3.22 -5.91
N ILE A 3 12.56 -2.50 -4.97
CA ILE A 3 12.67 -1.03 -4.98
C ILE A 3 14.16 -0.70 -4.85
N SER A 4 14.65 0.20 -5.70
CA SER A 4 16.01 0.71 -5.59
C SER A 4 16.18 1.50 -4.30
N GLU A 5 17.29 1.35 -3.59
CA GLU A 5 17.58 2.20 -2.42
C GLU A 5 17.79 3.67 -2.80
N PHE A 6 18.14 3.92 -4.07
CA PHE A 6 18.22 5.25 -4.67
C PHE A 6 16.87 5.80 -5.11
N ALA A 7 15.76 5.11 -4.82
CA ALA A 7 14.43 5.62 -5.12
C ALA A 7 14.21 6.97 -4.43
N ALA A 8 13.78 7.97 -5.19
CA ALA A 8 13.51 9.29 -4.64
C ALA A 8 12.34 9.22 -3.65
N LEU A 9 12.34 10.13 -2.67
CA LEU A 9 11.17 10.33 -1.82
C LEU A 9 9.92 10.58 -2.70
N ASN A 10 8.80 9.97 -2.31
CA ASN A 10 7.54 9.95 -3.05
C ASN A 10 7.55 9.12 -4.34
N SER A 11 8.59 8.30 -4.58
CA SER A 11 8.52 7.29 -5.65
C SER A 11 7.31 6.39 -5.43
N GLU A 12 6.49 6.23 -6.46
CA GLU A 12 5.26 5.45 -6.40
C GLU A 12 5.46 4.08 -7.02
N ILE A 13 5.08 3.03 -6.30
CA ILE A 13 5.12 1.66 -6.77
C ILE A 13 3.73 1.08 -6.70
N SER A 14 3.15 0.76 -7.85
CA SER A 14 1.79 0.22 -7.88
C SER A 14 1.74 -1.19 -7.31
N LEU A 15 0.80 -1.42 -6.41
CA LEU A 15 0.52 -2.73 -5.84
C LEU A 15 -0.72 -3.33 -6.51
N PRO A 16 -0.82 -4.67 -6.56
CA PRO A 16 -2.06 -5.32 -6.95
C PRO A 16 -3.20 -4.87 -6.01
N PRO A 17 -4.32 -4.34 -6.55
CA PRO A 17 -5.45 -3.98 -5.71
C PRO A 17 -6.16 -5.22 -5.19
N ALA A 18 -6.68 -5.13 -3.96
CA ALA A 18 -7.57 -6.13 -3.41
C ALA A 18 -8.80 -6.33 -4.32
N VAL A 19 -9.28 -7.56 -4.38
CA VAL A 19 -10.44 -7.95 -5.19
C VAL A 19 -11.59 -8.21 -4.24
N ASP A 20 -12.65 -7.45 -4.45
CA ASP A 20 -13.92 -7.62 -3.79
C ASP A 20 -14.99 -7.70 -4.89
N ASN A 21 -15.92 -8.64 -4.74
CA ASN A 21 -16.98 -8.87 -5.72
C ASN A 21 -18.15 -7.90 -5.54
N ASP A 22 -18.19 -7.19 -4.42
CA ASP A 22 -19.18 -6.15 -4.19
C ASP A 22 -18.85 -4.89 -5.00
N SER A 23 -19.92 -4.21 -5.41
CA SER A 23 -19.82 -2.90 -6.03
C SER A 23 -19.73 -1.81 -4.95
N PRO A 24 -19.14 -0.64 -5.26
CA PRO A 24 -19.23 0.52 -4.37
C PRO A 24 -20.69 0.79 -3.97
N PRO A 25 -20.97 1.16 -2.70
CA PRO A 25 -20.00 1.51 -1.66
C PRO A 25 -19.51 0.34 -0.80
N LEU A 26 -19.96 -0.90 -1.04
CA LEU A 26 -19.62 -2.06 -0.21
C LEU A 26 -18.25 -2.67 -0.56
N SER A 27 -17.73 -2.36 -1.75
CA SER A 27 -16.38 -2.76 -2.17
C SER A 27 -15.27 -2.21 -1.26
N VAL A 28 -14.00 -2.61 -1.50
CA VAL A 28 -12.82 -2.06 -0.80
C VAL A 28 -12.80 -0.53 -0.80
N ILE A 29 -12.82 0.06 0.40
CA ILE A 29 -12.84 1.51 0.62
C ILE A 29 -11.52 2.07 1.15
N ARG A 30 -10.64 1.23 1.73
CA ARG A 30 -9.43 1.71 2.40
C ARG A 30 -8.34 0.66 2.45
N TYR A 31 -7.08 1.12 2.45
CA TYR A 31 -5.92 0.29 2.74
C TYR A 31 -5.13 0.85 3.93
N HIS A 32 -4.55 -0.04 4.73
CA HIS A 32 -3.69 0.31 5.86
C HIS A 32 -2.45 -0.57 5.92
N ILE A 33 -1.33 -0.01 6.34
CA ILE A 33 -0.17 -0.83 6.75
C ILE A 33 -0.33 -1.14 8.24
N LEU A 34 -0.57 -2.41 8.57
CA LEU A 34 -0.73 -2.87 9.95
C LEU A 34 0.62 -3.06 10.66
N SER A 35 1.64 -3.56 9.95
CA SER A 35 2.94 -3.85 10.54
C SER A 35 4.06 -3.93 9.49
N GLY A 36 5.31 -4.02 9.98
CA GLY A 36 6.50 -4.19 9.15
C GLY A 36 7.09 -2.90 8.55
N ASN A 37 6.41 -1.76 8.72
CA ASN A 37 6.83 -0.47 8.19
C ASN A 37 7.86 0.22 9.11
N VAL A 38 9.05 -0.36 9.20
CA VAL A 38 10.15 0.16 10.03
C VAL A 38 10.48 1.59 9.60
N ASN A 39 10.66 2.47 10.59
CA ASN A 39 10.94 3.91 10.41
C ASN A 39 9.91 4.67 9.55
N ASN A 40 8.70 4.13 9.37
CA ASN A 40 7.71 4.67 8.44
C ASN A 40 8.29 4.89 7.03
N ALA A 41 9.15 3.96 6.58
CA ALA A 41 9.82 4.03 5.29
C ALA A 41 8.85 4.08 4.10
N PHE A 42 7.61 3.62 4.27
CA PHE A 42 6.57 3.64 3.24
C PHE A 42 5.27 4.28 3.70
N LYS A 43 4.49 4.78 2.74
CA LYS A 43 3.08 5.19 2.89
C LYS A 43 2.24 4.52 1.81
N LEU A 44 0.92 4.53 1.98
CA LEU A 44 -0.02 4.09 0.94
C LEU A 44 -0.73 5.31 0.36
N SER A 45 -0.89 5.31 -0.96
CA SER A 45 -1.77 6.24 -1.69
C SER A 45 -2.81 5.42 -2.43
N SER A 46 -4.08 5.78 -2.35
CA SER A 46 -5.15 5.03 -3.00
C SER A 46 -5.94 5.91 -3.96
N LYS A 47 -6.22 5.39 -5.15
CA LYS A 47 -7.00 6.07 -6.20
C LYS A 47 -8.06 5.13 -6.77
N ARG A 48 -9.23 5.67 -7.05
CA ARG A 48 -10.35 4.88 -7.59
C ARG A 48 -10.35 4.96 -9.12
N ILE A 49 -10.25 3.80 -9.77
CA ILE A 49 -10.23 3.66 -11.24
C ILE A 49 -11.21 2.56 -11.61
N ASN A 50 -12.16 2.83 -12.51
CA ASN A 50 -13.18 1.86 -12.95
C ASN A 50 -13.87 1.15 -11.77
N SER A 51 -14.31 1.93 -10.77
CA SER A 51 -14.97 1.46 -9.54
C SER A 51 -14.11 0.59 -8.60
N LYS A 52 -12.83 0.32 -8.92
CA LYS A 52 -11.89 -0.40 -8.06
C LYS A 52 -10.94 0.55 -7.34
N LEU A 53 -10.66 0.29 -6.06
CA LEU A 53 -9.67 1.06 -5.31
C LEU A 53 -8.26 0.50 -5.55
N HIS A 54 -7.48 1.23 -6.35
CA HIS A 54 -6.06 0.96 -6.57
C HIS A 54 -5.23 1.54 -5.44
N VAL A 55 -4.11 0.89 -5.15
CA VAL A 55 -3.18 1.31 -4.10
C VAL A 55 -1.75 1.29 -4.61
N ASP A 56 -1.03 2.36 -4.32
CA ASP A 56 0.38 2.54 -4.63
C ASP A 56 1.15 2.64 -3.30
N LEU A 57 2.28 1.94 -3.22
CA LEU A 57 3.25 2.06 -2.14
C LEU A 57 4.17 3.25 -2.44
N ILE A 58 4.25 4.19 -1.51
CA ILE A 58 5.00 5.43 -1.66
C ILE A 58 6.24 5.37 -0.79
N VAL A 59 7.42 5.62 -1.37
CA VAL A 59 8.66 5.77 -0.59
C VAL A 59 8.56 7.04 0.26
N ASN A 60 8.62 6.88 1.58
CA ASN A 60 8.43 7.94 2.56
C ASN A 60 9.67 8.19 3.45
N GLY A 61 10.73 7.43 3.26
CA GLY A 61 12.00 7.62 3.93
C GLY A 61 13.17 7.14 3.07
N GLN A 62 14.39 7.42 3.53
CA GLN A 62 15.59 6.91 2.88
C GLN A 62 15.64 5.38 3.03
N LEU A 63 15.88 4.70 1.93
CA LEU A 63 16.14 3.27 1.90
C LEU A 63 17.66 3.07 1.89
N ASP A 64 18.13 2.12 2.68
CA ASP A 64 19.54 1.79 2.83
C ASP A 64 19.60 0.27 2.96
N ARG A 65 20.14 -0.40 1.94
CA ARG A 65 20.18 -1.85 1.85
C ARG A 65 21.13 -2.46 2.87
N GLU A 66 22.24 -1.79 3.20
CA GLU A 66 23.19 -2.24 4.21
C GLU A 66 22.58 -2.20 5.62
N TYR A 67 21.74 -1.19 5.91
CA TYR A 67 20.97 -1.13 7.15
C TYR A 67 19.78 -2.10 7.17
N ARG A 68 18.99 -2.11 6.09
CA ARG A 68 17.82 -2.99 5.95
C ARG A 68 17.51 -3.31 4.49
N SER A 69 17.82 -4.54 4.10
CA SER A 69 17.60 -5.04 2.75
C SER A 69 16.19 -5.54 2.45
N GLN A 70 15.33 -5.74 3.46
CA GLN A 70 13.98 -6.31 3.28
C GLN A 70 12.94 -5.71 4.24
N TYR A 71 11.72 -5.53 3.71
CA TYR A 71 10.53 -5.15 4.45
C TYR A 71 9.42 -6.17 4.22
N GLU A 72 8.81 -6.64 5.30
CA GLU A 72 7.64 -7.53 5.27
C GLU A 72 6.43 -6.72 5.75
N LEU A 73 5.77 -6.05 4.82
CA LEU A 73 4.63 -5.19 5.14
C LEU A 73 3.35 -6.02 5.21
N LEU A 74 2.64 -5.94 6.34
CA LEU A 74 1.27 -6.43 6.43
C LEU A 74 0.33 -5.29 6.02
N ILE A 75 -0.34 -5.44 4.88
CA ILE A 75 -1.29 -4.47 4.36
C ILE A 75 -2.70 -5.05 4.45
N GLU A 76 -3.60 -4.32 5.09
CA GLU A 76 -5.03 -4.63 5.19
C GLU A 76 -5.81 -3.83 4.16
N ALA A 77 -6.83 -4.46 3.58
CA ALA A 77 -7.85 -3.83 2.75
C ALA A 77 -9.19 -3.96 3.50
N LEU A 78 -9.86 -2.83 3.72
CA LEU A 78 -11.14 -2.76 4.42
C LEU A 78 -12.25 -2.47 3.41
N ASP A 79 -13.31 -3.27 3.44
CA ASP A 79 -14.52 -3.09 2.63
C ASP A 79 -15.52 -2.13 3.30
N GLY A 80 -16.62 -1.84 2.62
CA GLY A 80 -17.68 -0.95 3.11
C GLY A 80 -18.82 -1.66 3.84
N GLY A 81 -18.67 -2.96 4.12
CA GLY A 81 -19.65 -3.81 4.78
C GLY A 81 -19.87 -3.51 6.27
N ASN A 82 -20.85 -4.20 6.86
CA ASN A 82 -21.13 -4.16 8.30
C ASN A 82 -21.61 -5.55 8.79
N PRO A 83 -20.80 -6.28 9.60
CA PRO A 83 -19.43 -5.94 9.96
C PRO A 83 -18.53 -5.86 8.70
N PRO A 84 -17.51 -4.99 8.72
CA PRO A 84 -16.49 -4.95 7.67
C PRO A 84 -15.54 -6.16 7.75
#